data_AF-A0A0C4DMQ1-F1
#
_entry.id   AF-A0A0C4DMQ1-F1
#
_cell.length_a   1.000
_cell.length_b   1.000
_cell.length_c   1.000
_cell.angle_alpha   90.00
_cell.angle_beta   90.00
_cell.angle_gamma   90.00
#
_symmetry.space_group_name_H-M   'P 1'
#
loop_
_entity.id
_entity.type
_entity.pdbx_description
1 polymer ?
#
loop_
_entity_poly.entity_id
_entity_poly.type
_entity_poly.pdbx_seq_one_letter_code
_entity_poly.pdbx_strand_id
1 'polypeptide(L)'
;MAHRAVIQAAIIAGRSLGRAFAESYRHAQASSQFARAQAKAGTGTGTAGGGVGSMTLQEACQILNVKPPKGGQGDIEEVMSRFKTLFDANDPQKGGSFYLQSKILRARERLEHELRPMMEKAEQEAEIREGWKPNIYNNQPKERPKDL
;
A
#
# COMPACT_ATOMS: atom_id res chain seq x y z
N MET A 1 -47.13 -33.43 16.26
CA MET A 1 -46.10 -33.54 15.22
C MET A 1 -45.47 -32.20 14.79
N ALA A 2 -46.19 -31.06 14.85
CA ALA A 2 -45.68 -29.75 14.40
C ALA A 2 -44.51 -29.17 15.23
N HIS A 3 -44.46 -29.39 16.54
CA HIS A 3 -43.40 -28.84 17.41
C HIS A 3 -42.00 -29.42 17.08
N ARG A 4 -41.91 -30.67 16.61
CA ARG A 4 -40.63 -31.29 16.25
C ARG A 4 -40.06 -30.68 14.96
N ALA A 5 -40.92 -30.34 14.00
CA ALA A 5 -40.51 -29.66 12.77
C ALA A 5 -40.00 -28.23 13.04
N VAL A 6 -40.66 -27.49 13.93
CA VAL A 6 -40.23 -26.14 14.34
C VAL A 6 -38.88 -26.18 15.07
N ILE A 7 -38.69 -27.15 15.98
CA ILE A 7 -37.42 -27.32 16.71
C ILE A 7 -36.28 -27.70 15.75
N GLN A 8 -36.52 -28.58 14.79
CA GLN A 8 -35.52 -28.96 13.79
C GLN A 8 -35.14 -27.79 12.88
N ALA A 9 -36.11 -26.99 12.43
CA ALA A 9 -35.84 -25.80 11.62
C ALA A 9 -35.00 -24.76 12.38
N ALA A 10 -35.29 -24.54 13.67
CA ALA A 10 -34.54 -23.62 14.50
C ALA A 10 -33.07 -24.06 14.71
N ILE A 11 -32.82 -25.35 14.92
CA ILE A 11 -31.47 -25.88 15.10
C ILE A 11 -30.62 -25.75 13.83
N ILE A 12 -31.23 -25.95 12.66
CA ILE A 12 -30.53 -25.84 11.37
C ILE A 12 -30.23 -24.37 11.04
N ALA A 13 -31.18 -23.47 11.27
CA ALA A 13 -31.01 -22.03 11.07
C ALA A 13 -29.95 -21.42 12.03
N GLY A 14 -29.90 -21.87 13.29
CA GLY A 14 -28.89 -21.39 14.23
C GLY A 14 -27.46 -21.79 13.85
N ARG A 15 -27.27 -22.97 13.24
CA ARG A 15 -25.95 -23.46 12.80
C ARG A 15 -25.38 -22.69 11.61
N SER A 16 -26.21 -22.24 10.68
CA SER A 16 -25.77 -21.46 9.51
C SER A 16 -25.40 -20.03 9.88
N LEU A 17 -26.19 -19.37 10.73
CA LEU A 17 -25.84 -18.03 11.22
C LEU A 17 -24.58 -18.07 12.09
N GLY A 18 -24.46 -19.03 13.03
CA GLY A 18 -23.30 -19.10 13.92
C GLY A 18 -21.96 -19.26 13.19
N ARG A 19 -21.91 -20.05 12.11
CA ARG A 19 -20.69 -20.20 11.30
C ARG A 19 -20.34 -18.95 10.51
N ALA A 20 -21.34 -18.28 9.91
CA ALA A 20 -21.13 -17.04 9.17
C ALA A 20 -20.64 -15.89 10.07
N PHE A 21 -21.16 -15.79 11.29
CA PHE A 21 -20.68 -14.83 12.29
C PHE A 21 -19.27 -15.17 12.81
N ALA A 22 -18.95 -16.45 13.03
CA ALA A 22 -17.61 -16.86 13.46
C ALA A 22 -16.56 -16.62 12.37
N GLU A 23 -16.89 -16.90 11.10
CA GLU A 23 -16.02 -16.62 9.97
C GLU A 23 -15.81 -15.12 9.79
N SER A 24 -16.87 -14.31 9.83
CA SER A 24 -16.74 -12.85 9.70
C SER A 24 -15.96 -12.23 10.86
N TYR A 25 -16.14 -12.74 12.09
CA TYR A 25 -15.35 -12.31 13.25
C TYR A 25 -13.87 -12.70 13.09
N ARG A 26 -13.58 -13.91 12.57
CA ARG A 26 -12.21 -14.34 12.25
C ARG A 26 -11.60 -13.48 11.14
N HIS A 27 -12.37 -13.10 10.12
CA HIS A 27 -11.93 -12.22 9.05
C HIS A 27 -11.65 -10.80 9.55
N ALA A 28 -12.46 -10.26 10.46
CA ALA A 28 -12.23 -8.97 11.11
C ALA A 28 -11.05 -8.98 12.09
N GLN A 29 -10.83 -10.09 12.78
CA GLN A 29 -9.66 -10.28 13.63
C GLN A 29 -8.39 -10.46 12.81
N ALA A 30 -8.43 -11.20 11.70
CA ALA A 30 -7.28 -11.35 10.82
C ALA A 30 -6.89 -10.00 10.20
N SER A 31 -7.84 -9.25 9.64
CA SER A 31 -7.57 -7.93 9.06
C SER A 31 -7.04 -6.93 10.09
N SER A 32 -7.59 -6.92 11.31
CA SER A 32 -7.07 -6.08 12.39
C SER A 32 -5.70 -6.54 12.89
N GLN A 33 -5.40 -7.84 12.93
CA GLN A 33 -4.06 -8.34 13.27
C GLN A 33 -3.02 -8.01 12.19
N PHE A 34 -3.37 -8.08 10.90
CA PHE A 34 -2.51 -7.62 9.81
C PHE A 34 -2.24 -6.11 9.91
N ALA A 35 -3.26 -5.30 10.19
CA ALA A 35 -3.09 -3.86 10.41
C ALA A 35 -2.22 -3.55 11.63
N ARG A 36 -2.38 -4.30 12.73
CA ARG A 36 -1.59 -4.13 13.96
C ARG A 36 -0.15 -4.63 13.82
N ALA A 37 0.07 -5.70 13.04
CA ALA A 37 1.39 -6.20 12.70
C ALA A 37 2.14 -5.20 11.81
N GLN A 38 1.45 -4.57 10.85
CA GLN A 38 2.00 -3.52 10.00
C GLN A 38 2.35 -2.26 10.81
N ALA A 39 1.56 -1.91 11.83
CA ALA A 39 1.86 -0.83 12.77
C ALA A 39 3.05 -1.14 13.71
N LYS A 40 3.25 -2.40 14.11
CA LYS A 40 4.38 -2.82 14.96
C LYS A 40 5.70 -2.99 14.20
N ALA A 41 5.67 -3.19 12.88
CA ALA A 41 6.86 -3.39 12.03
C ALA A 41 7.62 -2.08 11.69
N GLY A 42 7.35 -0.97 12.38
CA GLY A 42 8.18 0.24 12.30
C GLY A 42 8.12 0.99 10.96
N THR A 43 7.22 0.64 10.03
CA THR A 43 6.96 1.45 8.81
C THR A 43 6.05 2.64 9.11
N GLY A 44 6.34 3.32 10.22
CA GLY A 44 5.58 4.44 10.77
C GLY A 44 6.06 5.79 10.25
N THR A 45 6.00 6.01 8.94
CA THR A 45 5.87 7.36 8.36
C THR A 45 4.58 7.47 7.56
N GLY A 46 3.54 6.77 8.02
CA GLY A 46 2.17 6.95 7.55
C GLY A 46 1.55 8.14 8.28
N THR A 47 1.48 9.27 7.59
CA THR A 47 0.48 10.29 7.86
C THR A 47 -0.87 9.64 8.15
N ALA A 48 -1.57 10.18 9.16
CA ALA A 48 -2.91 9.77 9.53
C ALA A 48 -3.83 9.66 8.31
N GLY A 49 -4.05 8.43 7.85
CA GLY A 49 -4.87 8.14 6.66
C GLY A 49 -5.62 6.82 6.77
N GLY A 50 -5.68 6.21 7.96
CA GLY A 50 -6.52 5.05 8.27
C GLY A 50 -8.01 5.39 8.26
N GLY A 51 -8.50 5.87 7.12
CA GLY A 51 -9.91 5.98 6.80
C GLY A 51 -10.28 4.93 5.75
N VAL A 52 -11.56 4.60 5.70
CA VAL A 52 -12.25 3.71 4.73
C VAL A 52 -12.16 4.30 3.31
N GLY A 53 -10.93 4.52 2.81
CA GLY A 53 -10.66 5.34 1.62
C GLY A 53 -9.19 5.46 1.20
N SER A 54 -8.20 5.11 2.03
CA SER A 54 -6.80 5.05 1.57
C SER A 54 -6.54 3.72 0.86
N MET A 55 -6.12 3.77 -0.41
CA MET A 55 -5.80 2.58 -1.20
C MET A 55 -4.54 1.91 -0.68
N THR A 56 -4.61 0.60 -0.41
CA THR A 56 -3.46 -0.20 0.02
C THR A 56 -2.53 -0.52 -1.16
N LEU A 57 -1.25 -0.82 -0.87
CA LEU A 57 -0.30 -1.25 -1.90
C LEU A 57 -0.78 -2.50 -2.65
N GLN A 58 -1.35 -3.47 -1.92
CA GLN A 58 -1.86 -4.70 -2.52
C GLN A 58 -3.05 -4.44 -3.46
N GLU A 59 -3.95 -3.53 -3.08
CA GLU A 59 -5.06 -3.11 -3.96
C GLU A 59 -4.53 -2.40 -5.20
N ALA A 60 -3.55 -1.51 -5.05
CA ALA A 60 -2.95 -0.80 -6.17
C ALA A 60 -2.29 -1.75 -7.18
N CYS A 61 -1.56 -2.77 -6.68
CA CYS A 61 -0.97 -3.81 -7.53
C CYS A 61 -2.04 -4.60 -8.29
N GLN A 62 -3.17 -4.92 -7.63
CA GLN A 62 -4.28 -5.64 -8.27
C GLN A 62 -4.99 -4.79 -9.32
N ILE A 63 -5.24 -3.51 -9.04
CA ILE A 63 -5.91 -2.58 -9.97
C ILE A 63 -5.09 -2.41 -11.26
N LEU A 64 -3.77 -2.28 -11.15
CA LEU A 64 -2.89 -2.11 -12.30
C LEU A 64 -2.36 -3.44 -12.86
N ASN A 65 -2.74 -4.56 -12.24
CA ASN A 65 -2.29 -5.91 -12.60
C ASN A 65 -0.77 -6.03 -12.73
N VAL A 66 -0.06 -5.50 -11.74
CA VAL A 66 1.40 -5.55 -11.65
C VAL A 66 1.83 -6.38 -10.45
N LYS A 67 3.04 -6.94 -10.52
CA LYS A 67 3.61 -7.66 -9.38
C LYS A 67 3.99 -6.65 -8.29
N PRO A 68 3.86 -7.03 -7.00
CA PRO A 68 4.38 -6.20 -5.92
C PRO A 68 5.89 -6.04 -6.11
N PRO A 69 6.46 -4.85 -5.86
CA PRO A 69 7.89 -4.61 -5.98
C PRO A 69 8.65 -5.59 -5.08
N LYS A 70 9.44 -6.48 -5.68
CA LYS A 70 10.23 -7.49 -4.96
C LYS A 70 11.68 -7.02 -4.90
N GLY A 71 12.20 -6.80 -3.69
CA GLY A 71 13.62 -6.52 -3.49
C GLY A 71 14.13 -5.22 -4.11
N GLY A 72 13.30 -4.18 -4.18
CA GLY A 72 13.72 -2.85 -4.66
C GLY A 72 13.69 -2.63 -6.17
N GLN A 73 13.32 -3.65 -6.96
CA GLN A 73 13.07 -3.50 -8.40
C GLN A 73 11.56 -3.56 -8.65
N GLY A 74 10.94 -2.39 -8.78
CA GLY A 74 9.60 -2.26 -9.34
C GLY A 74 9.71 -1.78 -10.78
N ASP A 75 8.99 -2.43 -11.69
CA ASP A 75 8.97 -2.06 -13.09
C ASP A 75 8.05 -0.84 -13.29
N ILE A 76 8.64 0.36 -13.18
CA ILE A 76 7.93 1.63 -13.40
C ILE A 76 7.37 1.70 -14.82
N GLU A 77 8.04 1.12 -15.80
CA GLU A 77 7.59 1.11 -17.19
C GLU A 77 6.33 0.25 -17.33
N GLU A 78 6.29 -0.93 -16.70
CA GLU A 78 5.10 -1.78 -16.66
C GLU A 78 3.93 -1.05 -15.98
N VAL A 79 4.17 -0.41 -14.84
CA VAL A 79 3.14 0.36 -14.11
C VAL A 79 2.56 1.47 -14.99
N MET A 80 3.41 2.24 -15.67
CA MET A 80 2.97 3.34 -16.54
C MET A 80 2.23 2.85 -17.79
N SER A 81 2.71 1.77 -18.40
CA SER A 81 2.08 1.14 -19.56
C SER A 81 0.68 0.60 -19.23
N ARG A 82 0.55 -0.10 -18.09
CA ARG A 82 -0.73 -0.60 -17.57
C ARG A 82 -1.66 0.54 -17.21
N PHE A 83 -1.16 1.55 -16.51
CA PHE A 83 -1.93 2.75 -16.17
C PHE A 83 -2.51 3.40 -17.42
N LYS A 84 -1.69 3.71 -18.43
CA LYS A 84 -2.15 4.36 -19.66
C LYS A 84 -3.26 3.56 -20.34
N THR A 85 -3.04 2.25 -20.50
CA THR A 85 -4.01 1.36 -21.16
C THR A 85 -5.35 1.34 -20.43
N LEU A 86 -5.32 1.15 -19.10
CA LEU A 86 -6.54 1.08 -18.29
C LEU A 86 -7.23 2.44 -18.17
N PHE A 87 -6.47 3.52 -18.06
CA PHE A 87 -7.00 4.88 -17.94
C PHE A 87 -7.70 5.33 -19.22
N ASP A 88 -7.08 5.10 -20.39
CA ASP A 88 -7.65 5.43 -21.70
C ASP A 88 -8.91 4.60 -22.00
N ALA A 89 -8.92 3.32 -21.60
CA ALA A 89 -10.06 2.43 -21.78
C ALA A 89 -11.25 2.77 -20.87
N ASN A 90 -11.02 3.44 -19.74
CA ASN A 90 -12.06 3.82 -18.77
C ASN A 90 -12.40 5.32 -18.84
N ASP A 91 -12.03 6.00 -19.92
CA ASP A 91 -12.34 7.42 -20.14
C ASP A 91 -13.88 7.65 -20.12
N PRO A 92 -14.39 8.49 -19.20
CA PRO A 92 -15.81 8.81 -19.11
C PRO A 92 -16.39 9.40 -20.39
N GLN A 93 -15.58 10.11 -21.18
CA GLN A 93 -16.02 10.68 -22.45
C GLN A 93 -16.28 9.62 -23.52
N LYS A 94 -15.68 8.43 -23.37
CA LYS A 94 -15.83 7.29 -24.28
C LYS A 94 -16.79 6.22 -23.74
N GLY A 95 -17.60 6.56 -22.74
CA GLY A 95 -18.53 5.63 -22.08
C GLY A 95 -17.90 4.81 -20.95
N GLY A 96 -16.69 5.16 -20.51
CA GLY A 96 -16.05 4.58 -19.33
C GLY A 96 -16.63 5.11 -18.00
N SER A 97 -16.12 4.58 -16.88
CA SER A 97 -16.56 5.00 -15.54
C SER A 97 -15.55 5.96 -14.91
N PHE A 98 -16.01 7.15 -14.53
CA PHE A 98 -15.22 8.12 -13.78
C PHE A 98 -14.70 7.53 -12.46
N TYR A 99 -15.48 6.65 -11.83
CA TYR A 99 -15.06 5.98 -10.60
C TYR A 99 -13.88 5.04 -10.86
N LEU A 100 -13.95 4.23 -11.92
CA LEU A 100 -12.86 3.30 -12.26
C LEU A 100 -11.61 4.06 -12.68
N GLN A 101 -11.75 5.10 -13.51
CA GLN A 101 -10.65 5.99 -13.88
C GLN A 101 -9.99 6.63 -12.65
N SER A 102 -10.80 7.10 -11.69
CA SER A 102 -10.30 7.65 -10.42
C SER A 102 -9.55 6.60 -9.60
N LYS A 103 -10.02 5.35 -9.55
CA LYS A 103 -9.32 4.25 -8.85
C LYS A 103 -8.00 3.88 -9.51
N ILE A 104 -7.96 3.87 -10.83
CA ILE A 104 -6.74 3.62 -11.61
C ILE A 104 -5.69 4.71 -11.34
N LEU A 105 -6.11 5.98 -11.30
CA LEU A 105 -5.23 7.10 -10.94
C LEU A 105 -4.65 6.95 -9.52
N ARG A 106 -5.50 6.65 -8.54
CA ARG A 106 -5.08 6.45 -7.14
C ARG A 106 -4.13 5.26 -6.98
N ALA A 107 -4.32 4.20 -7.76
CA ALA A 107 -3.42 3.05 -7.76
C ALA A 107 -2.02 3.41 -8.24
N ARG A 108 -1.92 4.20 -9.31
CA ARG A 108 -0.64 4.71 -9.83
C ARG A 108 0.04 5.58 -8.78
N GLU A 109 -0.67 6.56 -8.21
CA GLU A 109 -0.14 7.45 -7.17
C GLU A 109 0.42 6.64 -5.98
N ARG A 110 -0.30 5.59 -5.56
CA ARG A 110 0.15 4.73 -4.46
C ARG A 110 1.42 3.95 -4.81
N LEU A 111 1.53 3.39 -6.01
CA LEU A 111 2.73 2.67 -6.43
C LEU A 111 3.94 3.60 -6.60
N GLU A 112 3.74 4.77 -7.22
CA GLU A 112 4.80 5.77 -7.38
C GLU A 112 5.34 6.23 -6.02
N HIS A 113 4.46 6.43 -5.03
CA HIS A 113 4.87 6.80 -3.69
C HIS A 113 5.73 5.72 -3.00
N GLU A 114 5.49 4.44 -3.28
CA GLU A 114 6.25 3.33 -2.67
C GLU A 114 7.60 3.11 -3.39
N LEU A 115 7.66 3.39 -4.70
CA LEU A 115 8.88 3.22 -5.50
C LEU A 115 9.89 4.36 -5.31
N ARG A 116 9.44 5.60 -5.08
CA ARG A 116 10.33 6.76 -4.84
C ARG A 116 11.35 6.56 -3.70
N PRO A 117 10.93 6.25 -2.45
CA PRO A 117 11.88 6.04 -1.35
C PRO A 117 12.72 4.77 -1.53
N MET A 118 12.30 3.83 -2.38
CA MET A 118 13.08 2.64 -2.70
C MET A 118 14.24 2.96 -3.65
N MET A 119 14.05 3.87 -4.61
CA MET A 119 15.13 4.36 -5.48
C MET A 119 16.18 5.12 -4.68
N GLU A 120 15.76 6.04 -3.81
CA GLU A 120 16.66 6.81 -2.95
C GLU A 120 17.48 5.93 -1.99
N LYS A 121 16.87 4.85 -1.45
CA LYS A 121 17.59 3.87 -0.61
C LYS A 121 18.56 3.01 -1.40
N ALA A 122 18.18 2.59 -2.62
CA ALA A 122 19.08 1.84 -3.49
C ALA A 122 20.30 2.69 -3.91
N GLU A 123 20.08 3.98 -4.19
CA GLU A 123 21.15 4.95 -4.48
C GLU A 123 22.04 5.17 -3.25
N GLN A 124 21.47 5.36 -2.06
CA GLN A 124 22.23 5.48 -0.82
C GLN A 124 23.03 4.21 -0.49
N GLU A 125 22.46 3.02 -0.67
CA GLU A 125 23.17 1.75 -0.48
C GLU A 125 24.29 1.56 -1.50
N ALA A 126 24.09 2.02 -2.75
CA ALA A 126 25.13 2.04 -3.77
C ALA A 126 26.24 3.04 -3.41
N GLU A 127 25.90 4.26 -2.97
CA GLU A 127 26.87 5.27 -2.50
C GLU A 127 27.65 4.82 -1.27
N ILE A 128 27.01 4.14 -0.32
CA ILE A 128 27.66 3.57 0.87
C ILE A 128 28.59 2.42 0.45
N ARG A 129 28.16 1.57 -0.49
CA ARG A 129 28.95 0.45 -1.02
C ARG A 129 30.13 0.90 -1.87
N GLU A 130 30.00 2.01 -2.60
CA GLU A 130 31.08 2.62 -3.40
C GLU A 130 32.04 3.48 -2.57
N GLY A 131 31.79 3.60 -1.26
CA GLY A 131 32.72 4.23 -0.33
C GLY A 131 32.43 5.72 -0.19
N TRP A 132 31.58 6.04 0.79
CA TRP A 132 31.34 7.39 1.27
C TRP A 132 32.67 8.12 1.61
N LYS A 133 33.00 9.18 0.86
CA LYS A 133 34.04 10.16 1.21
C LYS A 133 33.40 11.50 1.54
N PRO A 134 32.87 11.70 2.77
CA PRO A 134 32.39 13.01 3.17
C PRO A 134 33.60 13.96 3.23
N ASN A 135 33.60 15.03 2.44
CA ASN A 135 34.54 16.12 2.65
C ASN A 135 34.05 16.96 3.83
N ILE A 136 34.50 16.61 5.04
CA ILE A 136 34.08 17.22 6.30
C ILE A 136 34.83 18.55 6.56
N TYR A 137 35.73 18.96 5.68
CA TYR A 137 36.53 20.18 5.86
C TYR A 137 36.08 21.29 4.90
N ASN A 138 34.88 21.84 5.11
CA ASN A 138 34.59 23.17 4.55
C ASN A 138 33.79 24.11 5.45
N ASN A 139 33.64 23.77 6.74
CA ASN A 139 33.05 24.67 7.74
C ASN A 139 34.02 25.00 8.88
N GLN A 140 35.33 25.08 8.60
CA GLN A 140 36.21 25.79 9.52
C GLN A 140 35.98 27.29 9.33
N PRO A 141 35.46 28.02 10.33
CA PRO A 141 35.47 29.48 10.25
C PRO A 141 36.93 29.92 10.12
N LYS A 142 37.26 30.63 9.03
CA LYS A 142 38.59 31.21 8.83
C LYS A 142 38.93 32.06 10.05
N GLU A 143 39.93 31.65 10.83
CA GLU A 143 40.43 32.46 11.94
C GLU A 143 40.84 33.83 11.40
N ARG A 144 40.32 34.89 12.02
CA ARG A 144 40.69 36.27 11.69
C ARG A 144 42.16 36.48 12.12
N PRO A 145 43.03 37.02 11.26
CA PRO A 145 44.43 37.25 11.60
C PRO A 145 44.56 38.16 12.84
N LYS A 146 45.50 37.82 13.73
CA LYS A 146 45.74 38.49 15.02
C LYS A 146 46.80 39.58 14.93
N ASP A 147 46.74 40.45 13.92
CA ASP A 147 47.67 41.57 13.83
C ASP A 147 46.90 42.85 13.47
N LEU A 148 46.57 43.66 14.50
CA LEU A 148 46.40 45.13 14.56
C LEU A 148 45.57 45.52 15.79
#